data_AF-A0A0D2ZY03-F1
#
_entry.id   AF-A0A0D2ZY03-F1
#
_cell.length_a   1.000
_cell.length_b   1.000
_cell.length_c   1.000
_cell.angle_alpha   90.00
_cell.angle_beta   90.00
_cell.angle_gamma   90.00
#
_symmetry.space_group_name_H-M   'P 1'
#
loop_
_entity.id
_entity.type
_entity.pdbx_description
1 polymer ?
#
loop_
_entity_poly.entity_id
_entity_poly.type
_entity_poly.pdbx_seq_one_letter_code
_entity_poly.pdbx_strand_id
1 'polypeptide(L)'
;CIDTKEGIRKKEVLSIGELNKFISNSNEQEAEFICKARVVDVLQQNGWSFVSCTGCSRKLDKDGSSLRCNRCVNPNITGVIK
;
A
#
# COMPACT_ATOMS: atom_id res chain seq x y z
N CYS A 1 -29.25 4.71 15.26
CA CYS A 1 -28.53 3.63 15.98
C CYS A 1 -27.99 2.63 14.95
N ILE A 2 -26.69 2.69 14.64
CA ILE A 2 -25.78 1.53 14.65
C ILE A 2 -24.46 2.09 15.16
N ASP A 3 -24.32 2.09 16.48
CA ASP A 3 -23.03 2.13 17.13
C ASP A 3 -22.40 0.75 16.96
N THR A 4 -21.24 0.68 16.31
CA THR A 4 -20.30 -0.41 16.54
C THR A 4 -18.88 0.15 16.51
N LYS A 5 -18.53 0.74 17.65
CA LYS A 5 -17.27 0.57 18.39
C LYS A 5 -16.09 0.01 17.59
N GLU A 6 -15.23 0.91 17.12
CA GLU A 6 -13.79 0.80 17.34
C GLU A 6 -13.37 2.21 17.74
N GLY A 7 -13.18 2.40 19.05
CA GLY A 7 -12.86 3.70 19.62
C GLY A 7 -11.67 4.30 18.90
N ILE A 8 -11.68 5.61 18.68
CA ILE A 8 -10.49 6.36 18.31
C ILE A 8 -9.51 6.20 19.48
N ARG A 9 -8.77 5.09 19.52
CA ARG A 9 -7.58 4.96 20.36
C ARG A 9 -6.68 6.08 19.87
N LYS A 10 -6.36 7.04 20.76
CA LYS A 10 -5.32 8.04 20.49
C LYS A 10 -4.12 7.26 19.95
N LYS A 11 -3.82 7.40 18.66
CA LYS A 11 -2.62 6.80 18.07
C LYS A 11 -1.46 7.51 18.74
N GLU A 12 -0.80 6.81 19.65
CA GLU A 12 0.37 7.35 20.32
C GLU A 12 1.42 7.68 19.26
N VAL A 13 2.04 8.86 19.39
CA VAL A 13 3.11 9.24 18.49
C VAL A 13 4.35 8.51 18.94
N LEU A 14 4.77 7.50 18.19
CA LEU A 14 5.94 6.69 18.48
C LEU A 14 7.15 7.15 17.69
N SER A 15 8.33 6.96 18.28
CA SER A 15 9.61 7.08 17.60
C SER A 15 9.88 5.87 16.71
N ILE A 16 10.80 6.03 15.75
CA ILE A 16 11.26 4.92 14.89
C ILE A 16 11.88 3.78 15.73
N GLY A 17 12.54 4.10 16.84
CA GLY A 17 13.12 3.11 17.74
C GLY A 17 12.07 2.25 18.44
N GLU A 18 10.96 2.86 18.87
CA GLU A 18 9.83 2.13 19.48
C GLU A 18 9.11 1.25 18.45
N LEU A 19 8.94 1.74 17.23
CA LEU A 19 8.37 0.94 16.13
C LEU A 19 9.23 -0.30 15.83
N ASN A 20 10.56 -0.14 15.74
CA ASN A 20 11.47 -1.27 15.54
C ASN A 20 11.42 -2.28 16.68
N LYS A 21 11.31 -1.79 17.92
CA LYS A 21 11.15 -2.64 19.10
C LYS A 21 9.83 -3.40 19.05
N PHE A 22 8.74 -2.78 18.63
CA PHE A 22 7.46 -3.45 18.45
C PHE A 22 7.56 -4.58 17.42
N ILE A 23 8.05 -4.28 16.21
CA ILE A 23 8.17 -5.26 15.12
C ILE A 23 9.03 -6.47 15.54
N SER A 24 10.09 -6.24 16.31
CA SER A 24 11.01 -7.32 16.73
C SER A 24 10.44 -8.22 17.83
N ASN A 25 9.46 -7.74 18.61
CA ASN A 25 8.97 -8.42 19.81
C ASN A 25 7.50 -8.89 19.70
N SER A 26 6.79 -8.48 18.65
CA SER A 26 5.38 -8.82 18.44
C SER A 26 5.22 -10.04 17.54
N ASN A 27 4.18 -10.82 17.81
CA ASN A 27 3.70 -11.84 16.87
C ASN A 27 3.02 -11.18 15.66
N GLU A 28 2.71 -11.94 14.60
CA GLU A 28 1.94 -11.42 13.47
C GLU A 28 0.58 -10.89 13.93
N GLN A 29 0.42 -9.57 13.88
CA GLN A 29 -0.82 -8.87 14.22
C GLN A 29 -0.94 -7.58 13.40
N GLU A 30 -2.17 -7.17 13.12
CA GLU A 30 -2.44 -5.84 12.57
C GLU A 30 -2.29 -4.78 13.68
N ALA A 31 -1.57 -3.71 13.38
CA ALA A 31 -1.36 -2.58 14.28
C ALA A 31 -1.24 -1.29 13.50
N GLU A 32 -1.64 -0.18 14.10
CA GLU A 32 -1.62 1.14 13.47
C GLU A 32 -0.90 2.17 14.36
N PHE A 33 0.02 2.93 13.76
CA PHE A 33 0.89 3.87 14.46
C PHE A 33 0.97 5.21 13.74
N ILE A 34 1.30 6.27 14.49
CA ILE A 34 1.70 7.56 13.94
C ILE A 34 3.15 7.82 14.36
N CYS A 35 4.00 8.22 13.42
CA CYS A 35 5.35 8.65 13.73
C CYS A 35 5.70 9.94 13.00
N LYS A 36 6.62 10.72 13.56
CA LYS A 36 7.25 11.86 12.90
C LYS A 36 8.66 11.47 12.51
N ALA A 37 8.95 11.50 11.22
CA ALA A 37 10.25 11.16 10.67
C ALA A 37 10.67 12.17 9.59
N ARG A 38 11.97 12.23 9.31
CA ARG A 38 12.52 12.98 8.17
C ARG A 38 12.78 11.99 7.04
N VAL A 39 12.28 12.29 5.84
CA VAL A 39 12.62 11.53 4.64
C VAL A 39 14.11 11.75 4.34
N VAL A 40 14.89 10.67 4.28
CA VAL A 40 16.33 10.72 4.03
C VAL A 40 16.70 10.32 2.62
N ASP A 41 15.95 9.39 2.02
CA ASP A 41 16.18 8.88 0.68
C ASP A 41 14.89 8.25 0.12
N VAL A 42 14.84 8.07 -1.21
CA VAL A 42 13.74 7.46 -1.97
C VAL A 42 14.35 6.39 -2.88
N LEU A 43 14.11 5.11 -2.56
CA LEU A 43 14.66 3.97 -3.29
C LEU A 43 14.07 3.84 -4.69
N GLN A 44 14.62 4.50 -5.71
CA GLN A 44 14.01 4.60 -7.06
C GLN A 44 13.71 3.26 -7.76
N GLN A 45 14.37 2.18 -7.36
CA GLN A 45 14.20 0.84 -7.92
C GLN A 45 12.92 0.16 -7.38
N ASN A 46 12.35 -0.78 -8.13
CA ASN A 46 11.24 -1.64 -7.69
C ASN A 46 9.86 -0.98 -7.47
N GLY A 47 9.49 -0.01 -8.29
CA GLY A 47 8.06 0.26 -8.54
C GLY A 47 7.40 1.31 -7.66
N TRP A 48 7.95 2.52 -7.66
CA TRP A 48 7.20 3.74 -7.26
C TRP A 48 5.97 3.99 -8.12
N SER A 49 5.97 3.43 -9.32
CA SER A 49 4.84 3.51 -10.22
C SER A 49 4.51 2.16 -10.82
N PHE A 50 3.27 2.04 -11.25
CA PHE A 50 2.81 0.89 -12.02
C PHE A 50 1.83 1.31 -13.10
N VAL A 51 1.81 0.53 -14.18
CA VAL A 51 0.78 0.71 -15.21
C VAL A 51 -0.52 0.12 -14.68
N SER A 52 -1.54 0.97 -14.59
CA SER A 52 -2.86 0.59 -14.08
C SER A 52 -3.89 0.48 -15.19
N CYS A 53 -4.87 -0.42 -15.00
CA CYS A 53 -6.04 -0.51 -15.84
C CYS A 53 -6.89 0.76 -15.70
N THR A 54 -7.20 1.44 -16.80
CA THR A 54 -8.10 2.61 -16.79
C THR A 54 -9.51 2.27 -16.29
N GLY A 55 -10.00 1.05 -16.51
CA GLY A 55 -11.34 0.63 -16.11
C GLY A 55 -11.49 0.29 -14.62
N CYS A 56 -10.49 -0.30 -13.97
CA CYS A 56 -10.59 -0.75 -12.58
C CYS A 56 -9.47 -0.28 -11.64
N SER A 57 -8.54 0.55 -12.13
CA SER A 57 -7.41 1.12 -11.39
C SER A 57 -6.41 0.11 -10.78
N ARG A 58 -6.59 -1.19 -11.01
CA ARG A 58 -5.64 -2.22 -10.56
C ARG A 58 -4.39 -2.23 -11.43
N LYS A 59 -3.28 -2.65 -10.83
CA LYS A 59 -2.02 -2.92 -11.52
C LYS A 59 -2.24 -3.94 -12.64
N LEU A 60 -1.67 -3.66 -13.81
CA LEU A 60 -1.63 -4.59 -14.93
C LEU A 60 -0.49 -5.57 -14.75
N ASP A 61 -0.75 -6.81 -15.14
CA ASP A 61 0.22 -7.87 -15.15
C ASP A 61 0.86 -7.98 -16.54
N LYS A 62 2.14 -8.34 -16.57
CA LYS A 62 2.85 -8.58 -17.83
C LYS A 62 2.49 -9.96 -18.35
N ASP A 63 1.96 -10.02 -19.56
CA ASP A 63 1.61 -11.26 -20.26
C ASP A 63 2.36 -11.30 -21.61
N GLY A 64 3.53 -11.94 -21.61
CA GLY A 64 4.48 -11.90 -22.72
C GLY A 64 4.96 -10.48 -23.02
N SER A 65 4.66 -9.99 -24.22
CA SER A 65 4.91 -8.61 -24.66
C SER A 65 3.73 -7.67 -24.45
N SER A 66 2.65 -8.15 -23.81
CA SER A 66 1.42 -7.38 -23.57
C SER A 66 1.19 -7.09 -22.08
N LEU A 67 0.29 -6.16 -21.80
CA LEU A 67 -0.20 -5.88 -20.45
C LEU A 67 -1.65 -6.34 -20.35
N ARG A 68 -1.95 -7.12 -19.32
CA ARG A 68 -3.27 -7.71 -19.11
C ARG A 68 -3.84 -7.27 -17.77
N CYS A 69 -5.14 -6.98 -17.78
CA CYS A 69 -5.91 -6.86 -16.55
C CYS A 69 -6.59 -8.19 -16.26
N ASN A 70 -6.30 -8.77 -15.10
CA ASN A 70 -6.92 -10.03 -14.69
C ASN A 70 -8.38 -9.88 -14.22
N ARG A 71 -8.89 -8.66 -14.12
CA ARG A 71 -10.28 -8.37 -13.73
C ARG A 71 -11.16 -7.93 -14.90
N CYS A 72 -10.65 -7.04 -15.74
CA CYS A 72 -11.38 -6.52 -16.89
C CYS A 72 -11.16 -7.43 -18.10
N VAL A 73 -12.23 -8.03 -18.63
CA VAL A 73 -12.19 -8.79 -19.89
C VAL A 73 -12.30 -7.80 -21.05
N ASN A 74 -11.26 -6.99 -21.27
CA ASN A 74 -11.19 -6.09 -22.42
C ASN A 74 -9.81 -6.27 -23.12
N PRO A 75 -9.77 -6.56 -24.43
CA PRO A 75 -8.52 -6.72 -25.17
C PRO A 75 -7.75 -5.41 -25.39
N ASN A 76 -8.39 -4.25 -25.29
CA ASN A 76 -7.79 -2.93 -25.56
C ASN A 76 -7.57 -2.14 -24.27
N ILE A 77 -6.66 -2.61 -23.42
CA ILE A 77 -6.33 -1.91 -22.18
C ILE A 77 -5.29 -0.83 -22.48
N THR A 78 -5.73 0.42 -22.52
CA THR A 78 -4.81 1.56 -22.36
C THR A 78 -4.38 1.61 -20.91
N GLY A 79 -3.07 1.50 -20.67
CA GLY A 79 -2.50 1.62 -19.34
C GLY A 79 -2.14 3.07 -19.01
N VAL A 80 -2.35 3.50 -17.77
CA VAL A 80 -1.83 4.78 -17.26
C VAL A 80 -0.84 4.54 -16.13
N ILE A 81 0.28 5.26 -16.15
CA ILE A 81 1.28 5.21 -15.08
C ILE A 81 0.69 5.95 -13.87
N LYS A 82 0.65 5.25 -12.73
CA LYS A 82 0.27 5.79 -11.43
C LYS A 82 1.43 5.67 -10.47
#